data_AF-A0A0F8GXV6-F1
#
_entry.id   AF-A0A0F8GXV6-F1
#
_cell.length_a   1.000
_cell.length_b   1.000
_cell.length_c   1.000
_cell.angle_alpha   90.00
_cell.angle_beta   90.00
_cell.angle_gamma   90.00
#
_symmetry.space_group_name_H-M   'P 1'
#
loop_
_entity.id
_entity.type
_entity.pdbx_description
1 polymer ?
#
loop_
_entity_poly.entity_id
_entity_poly.type
_entity_poly.pdbx_seq_one_letter_code
_entity_poly.pdbx_strand_id
1 'polypeptide(L)'
;GELVEPDLESVVERRVHDFINYCQGIMHLNQRYDVWMRVSKDTAAKMDSFEPFGKAVMMLFKTELPFIEKMQVTFYTDKDEVEKQMETAKEIFKARDARTKDLHDEDVEVFYGCTLCQSFAPTNVCVVSPDRISLCGAINWFDGRAAAKVDPEGPQFEIAKGDLLDAVTGEYAGVNDIAKKLSSGEFDKIKLHSFFDSPHTSCGCFEVVGFYIPEVDGIGWVDREYQGMAPNGIGFSTMAGQTGGGKQIVGFLGIGVNYFYSPKFIQADGGWNRVVWLPSKLKEKIDEAIPADLKDKIATENDASDIESLKAFLQEKNHPVVATWAAAEEEEEEEEEEEEVAVAAAPMMMP
;
A
#
# COMPACT_ATOMS: atom_id res chain seq x y z
N GLY A 1 4.69 -27.53 -15.90
CA GLY A 1 4.61 -28.87 -15.29
C GLY A 1 3.19 -29.13 -14.92
N GLU A 2 2.91 -30.32 -14.37
CA GLU A 2 1.53 -30.73 -14.03
C GLU A 2 0.93 -29.90 -12.87
N LEU A 3 1.78 -29.29 -12.04
CA LEU A 3 1.38 -28.46 -10.90
C LEU A 3 1.25 -26.97 -11.22
N VAL A 4 1.45 -26.55 -12.47
CA VAL A 4 1.35 -25.14 -12.87
C VAL A 4 -0.08 -24.82 -13.26
N GLU A 5 -0.79 -24.09 -12.39
CA GLU A 5 -2.17 -23.67 -12.57
C GLU A 5 -2.27 -22.14 -12.78
N PRO A 6 -3.32 -21.63 -13.44
CA PRO A 6 -3.51 -20.17 -13.63
C PRO A 6 -3.53 -19.37 -12.32
N ASP A 7 -3.94 -19.98 -11.21
CA ASP A 7 -3.94 -19.35 -9.89
C ASP A 7 -2.54 -19.12 -9.31
N LEU A 8 -1.51 -19.74 -9.89
CA LEU A 8 -0.12 -19.57 -9.48
C LEU A 8 0.61 -18.49 -10.28
N GLU A 9 -0.01 -17.92 -11.32
CA GLU A 9 0.68 -16.96 -12.18
C GLU A 9 1.14 -15.72 -11.41
N SER A 10 0.31 -15.17 -10.53
CA SER A 10 0.65 -14.04 -9.65
C SER A 10 1.72 -14.39 -8.62
N VAL A 11 1.67 -15.61 -8.07
CA VAL A 11 2.68 -16.13 -7.14
C VAL A 11 4.05 -16.18 -7.82
N VAL A 12 4.11 -16.72 -9.03
CA VAL A 12 5.33 -16.77 -9.85
C VAL A 12 5.77 -15.36 -10.25
N GLU A 13 4.84 -14.51 -10.68
CA GLU A 13 5.10 -13.12 -11.09
C GLU A 13 5.72 -12.30 -9.96
N ARG A 14 5.25 -12.46 -8.72
CA ARG A 14 5.80 -11.75 -7.56
C ARG A 14 7.29 -12.06 -7.34
N ARG A 15 7.72 -13.30 -7.59
CA ARG A 15 9.11 -13.74 -7.42
C ARG A 15 10.07 -13.12 -8.44
N VAL A 16 9.56 -12.59 -9.56
CA VAL A 16 10.35 -11.79 -10.51
C VAL A 16 11.05 -10.63 -9.78
N HIS A 17 10.34 -9.98 -8.85
CA HIS A 17 10.91 -8.87 -8.08
C HIS A 17 12.14 -9.30 -7.28
N ASP A 18 12.05 -10.38 -6.53
CA ASP A 18 13.14 -10.83 -5.66
C ASP A 18 14.33 -11.33 -6.49
N PHE A 19 14.05 -12.21 -7.47
CA PHE A 19 15.10 -12.85 -8.26
C PHE A 19 15.86 -11.87 -9.16
N ILE A 20 15.17 -10.85 -9.70
CA ILE A 20 15.87 -9.80 -10.45
C ILE A 20 16.74 -8.97 -9.51
N ASN A 21 16.26 -8.62 -8.31
CA ASN A 21 17.06 -7.83 -7.35
C ASN A 21 18.24 -8.62 -6.75
N TYR A 22 18.27 -9.95 -6.87
CA TYR A 22 19.47 -10.75 -6.55
C TYR A 22 20.57 -10.63 -7.62
N CYS A 23 20.23 -10.16 -8.83
CA CYS A 23 21.22 -9.96 -9.89
C CYS A 23 21.99 -8.65 -9.66
N GLN A 24 23.30 -8.76 -9.44
CA GLN A 24 24.15 -7.61 -9.11
C GLN A 24 24.03 -6.47 -10.14
N GLY A 25 23.73 -5.28 -9.64
CA GLY A 25 23.65 -4.05 -10.42
C GLY A 25 22.41 -3.97 -11.32
N ILE A 26 21.40 -4.81 -11.08
CA ILE A 26 20.05 -4.67 -11.63
C ILE A 26 19.10 -4.36 -10.48
N MET A 27 18.25 -3.37 -10.68
CA MET A 27 17.19 -2.98 -9.76
C MET A 27 15.85 -3.24 -10.44
N HIS A 28 14.91 -3.82 -9.71
CA HIS A 28 13.52 -3.99 -10.12
C HIS A 28 12.58 -3.50 -9.02
N LEU A 29 11.63 -2.64 -9.37
CA LEU A 29 10.60 -2.10 -8.49
C LEU A 29 9.21 -2.31 -9.10
N ASN A 30 8.18 -2.11 -8.27
CA ASN A 30 6.76 -2.24 -8.61
C ASN A 30 6.37 -3.65 -9.08
N GLN A 31 5.28 -3.73 -9.84
CA GLN A 31 4.59 -4.96 -10.24
C GLN A 31 3.81 -4.74 -11.54
N ARG A 32 3.39 -5.84 -12.19
CA ARG A 32 2.58 -5.84 -13.42
C ARG A 32 3.15 -4.90 -14.51
N TYR A 33 2.36 -3.95 -14.99
CA TYR A 33 2.74 -3.00 -16.04
C TYR A 33 3.43 -1.74 -15.51
N ASP A 34 3.45 -1.52 -14.20
CA ASP A 34 4.12 -0.38 -13.55
C ASP A 34 5.59 -0.71 -13.19
N VAL A 35 6.10 -1.87 -13.62
CA VAL A 35 7.46 -2.32 -13.33
C VAL A 35 8.49 -1.29 -13.76
N TRP A 36 9.39 -0.94 -12.84
CA TRP A 36 10.51 -0.06 -13.12
C TRP A 36 11.84 -0.77 -12.89
N MET A 37 12.66 -0.81 -13.94
CA MET A 37 13.98 -1.43 -13.89
C MET A 37 15.10 -0.43 -14.15
N ARG A 38 16.23 -0.61 -13.47
CA ARG A 38 17.49 0.09 -13.75
C ARG A 38 18.64 -0.91 -13.83
N VAL A 39 19.60 -0.63 -14.70
CA VAL A 39 20.85 -1.39 -14.82
C VAL A 39 22.01 -0.44 -14.55
N SER A 40 22.93 -0.85 -13.70
CA SER A 40 24.13 -0.07 -13.37
C SER A 40 25.04 0.05 -14.60
N LYS A 41 25.82 1.14 -14.68
CA LYS A 41 26.78 1.32 -15.78
C LYS A 41 27.80 0.17 -15.84
N ASP A 42 28.25 -0.32 -14.68
CA ASP A 42 29.23 -1.40 -14.57
C ASP A 42 28.67 -2.74 -15.07
N THR A 43 27.40 -3.03 -14.77
CA THR A 43 26.72 -4.22 -15.26
C THR A 43 26.45 -4.09 -16.76
N ALA A 44 25.94 -2.94 -17.21
CA ALA A 44 25.66 -2.69 -18.62
C ALA A 44 26.91 -2.83 -19.50
N ALA A 45 28.07 -2.36 -19.04
CA ALA A 45 29.34 -2.49 -19.76
C ALA A 45 29.83 -3.95 -19.91
N LYS A 46 29.28 -4.89 -19.14
CA LYS A 46 29.63 -6.33 -19.16
C LYS A 46 28.54 -7.18 -19.81
N MET A 47 27.43 -6.57 -20.24
CA MET A 47 26.30 -7.27 -20.84
C MET A 47 26.27 -7.02 -22.34
N ASP A 48 26.62 -8.06 -23.11
CA ASP A 48 26.48 -8.03 -24.57
C ASP A 48 25.07 -8.42 -25.04
N SER A 49 24.26 -9.02 -24.15
CA SER A 49 22.85 -9.35 -24.38
C SER A 49 22.10 -9.59 -23.06
N PHE A 50 20.77 -9.68 -23.13
CA PHE A 50 19.93 -10.10 -21.99
C PHE A 50 19.87 -11.61 -21.78
N GLU A 51 20.46 -12.42 -22.65
CA GLU A 51 20.35 -13.89 -22.55
C GLU A 51 20.99 -14.45 -21.25
N PRO A 52 22.21 -14.05 -20.84
CA PRO A 52 22.77 -14.50 -19.56
C PRO A 52 21.92 -14.08 -18.36
N PHE A 53 21.34 -12.88 -18.41
CA PHE A 53 20.43 -12.37 -17.38
C PHE A 53 19.17 -13.22 -17.29
N GLY A 54 18.50 -13.49 -18.43
CA GLY A 54 17.34 -14.39 -18.48
C GLY A 54 17.65 -15.78 -17.95
N LYS A 55 18.80 -16.37 -18.30
CA LYS A 55 19.24 -17.66 -17.78
C LYS A 55 19.47 -17.65 -16.27
N ALA A 56 20.06 -16.59 -15.73
CA ALA A 56 20.27 -16.43 -14.29
C ALA A 56 18.92 -16.36 -13.54
N VAL A 57 17.99 -15.56 -14.03
CA VAL A 57 16.63 -15.46 -13.46
C VAL A 57 15.91 -16.82 -13.54
N MET A 58 15.94 -17.49 -14.68
CA MET A 58 15.35 -18.84 -14.85
C MET A 58 15.95 -19.88 -13.88
N MET A 59 17.26 -19.78 -13.61
CA MET A 59 17.93 -20.67 -12.66
C MET A 59 17.44 -20.44 -11.23
N LEU A 60 17.25 -19.19 -10.81
CA LEU A 60 16.65 -18.85 -9.52
C LEU A 60 15.21 -19.38 -9.41
N PHE A 61 14.39 -19.16 -10.44
CA PHE A 61 13.03 -19.72 -10.50
C PHE A 61 13.00 -21.23 -10.32
N LYS A 62 13.84 -21.97 -11.04
CA LYS A 62 13.88 -23.44 -10.92
C LYS A 62 14.41 -23.94 -9.59
N THR A 63 15.27 -23.17 -8.94
CA THR A 63 15.84 -23.52 -7.63
C THR A 63 14.79 -23.35 -6.53
N GLU A 64 14.07 -22.23 -6.58
CA GLU A 64 13.14 -21.81 -5.53
C GLU A 64 11.73 -22.36 -5.72
N LEU A 65 11.31 -22.59 -6.98
CA LEU A 65 9.99 -23.10 -7.33
C LEU A 65 10.14 -24.42 -8.12
N PRO A 66 10.46 -25.54 -7.45
CA PRO A 66 10.82 -26.80 -8.10
C PRO A 66 9.66 -27.43 -8.89
N PHE A 67 8.42 -26.98 -8.68
CA PHE A 67 7.26 -27.39 -9.49
C PHE A 67 7.30 -26.85 -10.94
N ILE A 68 8.19 -25.90 -11.24
CA ILE A 68 8.41 -25.38 -12.60
C ILE A 68 9.36 -26.30 -13.38
N GLU A 69 8.79 -27.23 -14.14
CA GLU A 69 9.57 -28.17 -14.97
C GLU A 69 10.26 -27.49 -16.18
N LYS A 70 9.50 -26.66 -16.91
CA LYS A 70 9.92 -25.99 -18.14
C LYS A 70 9.62 -24.51 -18.01
N MET A 71 10.54 -23.70 -18.51
CA MET A 71 10.45 -22.25 -18.45
C MET A 71 11.03 -21.65 -19.73
N GLN A 72 10.42 -20.58 -20.19
CA GLN A 72 10.91 -19.73 -21.28
C GLN A 72 10.83 -18.29 -20.80
N VAL A 73 11.83 -17.48 -21.16
CA VAL A 73 11.82 -16.04 -20.94
C VAL A 73 11.99 -15.35 -22.29
N THR A 74 11.22 -14.29 -22.50
CA THR A 74 11.28 -13.45 -23.70
C THR A 74 11.35 -11.99 -23.24
N PHE A 75 12.38 -11.28 -23.71
CA PHE A 75 12.51 -9.84 -23.46
C PHE A 75 12.06 -9.08 -24.70
N TYR A 76 11.02 -8.26 -24.55
CA TYR A 76 10.56 -7.35 -25.59
C TYR A 76 11.18 -5.97 -25.34
N THR A 77 12.00 -5.50 -26.27
CA THR A 77 12.61 -4.16 -26.23
C THR A 77 12.24 -3.30 -27.44
N ASP A 78 11.63 -3.92 -28.46
CA ASP A 78 11.02 -3.21 -29.57
C ASP A 78 9.70 -2.59 -29.12
N LYS A 79 9.47 -1.32 -29.47
CA LYS A 79 8.35 -0.54 -28.96
C LYS A 79 7.00 -1.16 -29.35
N ASP A 80 6.84 -1.55 -30.61
CA ASP A 80 5.55 -2.01 -31.13
C ASP A 80 5.19 -3.39 -30.53
N GLU A 81 6.17 -4.27 -30.36
CA GLU A 81 5.93 -5.53 -29.66
C GLU A 81 5.66 -5.33 -28.16
N VAL A 82 6.31 -4.38 -27.49
CA VAL A 82 5.99 -4.03 -26.09
C VAL A 82 4.55 -3.57 -25.96
N GLU A 83 4.09 -2.65 -26.80
CA GLU A 83 2.71 -2.14 -26.77
C GLU A 83 1.68 -3.25 -26.99
N LYS A 84 1.95 -4.19 -27.89
CA LYS A 84 1.09 -5.35 -28.13
C LYS A 84 1.02 -6.30 -26.94
N GLN A 85 2.15 -6.63 -26.33
CA GLN A 85 2.16 -7.50 -25.14
C GLN A 85 1.52 -6.81 -23.93
N MET A 86 1.63 -5.48 -23.85
CA MET A 86 1.02 -4.69 -22.79
C MET A 86 -0.50 -4.85 -22.75
N GLU A 87 -1.17 -4.83 -23.91
CA GLU A 87 -2.61 -5.04 -23.97
C GLU A 87 -3.01 -6.46 -23.51
N THR A 88 -2.23 -7.47 -23.90
CA THR A 88 -2.45 -8.85 -23.44
C THR A 88 -2.28 -8.96 -21.92
N ALA A 89 -1.26 -8.31 -21.36
CA ALA A 89 -1.00 -8.32 -19.93
C ALA A 89 -2.14 -7.63 -19.14
N LYS A 90 -2.63 -6.48 -19.63
CA LYS A 90 -3.77 -5.76 -19.01
C LYS A 90 -5.03 -6.62 -18.94
N GLU A 91 -5.33 -7.40 -19.97
CA GLU A 91 -6.48 -8.33 -19.95
C GLU A 91 -6.35 -9.39 -18.85
N ILE A 92 -5.16 -9.97 -18.68
CA ILE A 92 -4.87 -10.93 -17.62
C ILE A 92 -5.05 -10.28 -16.24
N PHE A 93 -4.50 -9.08 -16.04
CA PHE A 93 -4.60 -8.38 -14.75
C PHE A 93 -6.05 -8.02 -14.42
N LYS A 94 -6.82 -7.55 -15.40
CA LYS A 94 -8.25 -7.27 -15.24
C LYS A 94 -9.03 -8.52 -14.84
N ALA A 95 -8.74 -9.68 -15.45
CA ALA A 95 -9.36 -10.94 -15.07
C ALA A 95 -8.99 -11.35 -13.64
N ARG A 96 -7.74 -11.15 -13.21
CA ARG A 96 -7.29 -11.44 -11.84
C ARG A 96 -7.98 -10.54 -10.82
N ASP A 97 -8.04 -9.24 -11.06
CA ASP A 97 -8.66 -8.26 -10.16
C ASP A 97 -10.19 -8.43 -10.09
N ALA A 98 -10.83 -8.86 -11.17
CA ALA A 98 -12.26 -9.17 -11.17
C ALA A 98 -12.62 -10.33 -10.23
N ARG A 99 -11.70 -11.29 -10.00
CA ARG A 99 -11.96 -12.44 -9.11
C ARG A 99 -12.04 -12.04 -7.65
N THR A 100 -11.36 -10.96 -7.24
CA THR A 100 -11.33 -10.50 -5.85
C THR A 100 -12.47 -9.56 -5.50
N LYS A 101 -13.21 -9.06 -6.50
CA LYS A 101 -14.16 -7.96 -6.30
C LYS A 101 -15.34 -8.31 -5.38
N ASP A 102 -15.82 -9.54 -5.45
CA ASP A 102 -17.03 -9.97 -4.74
C ASP A 102 -16.71 -10.82 -3.48
N LEU A 103 -15.45 -10.78 -3.01
CA LEU A 103 -15.02 -11.47 -1.80
C LEU A 103 -14.69 -10.42 -0.74
N HIS A 104 -15.33 -10.50 0.42
CA HIS A 104 -15.09 -9.60 1.55
C HIS A 104 -14.48 -10.35 2.73
N ASP A 105 -13.94 -9.60 3.69
CA ASP A 105 -13.31 -10.21 4.86
C ASP A 105 -14.28 -11.09 5.66
N GLU A 106 -15.57 -10.76 5.64
CA GLU A 106 -16.65 -11.50 6.29
C GLU A 106 -16.90 -12.87 5.64
N ASP A 107 -16.55 -13.04 4.36
CA ASP A 107 -16.79 -14.27 3.59
C ASP A 107 -15.70 -15.33 3.81
N VAL A 108 -14.65 -14.99 4.55
CA VAL A 108 -13.48 -15.86 4.76
C VAL A 108 -13.15 -16.05 6.24
N GLU A 109 -12.67 -17.24 6.57
CA GLU A 109 -12.24 -17.63 7.93
C GLU A 109 -10.76 -17.34 8.19
N VAL A 110 -10.00 -17.11 7.11
CA VAL A 110 -8.54 -16.95 7.15
C VAL A 110 -8.11 -15.77 6.31
N PHE A 111 -7.03 -15.12 6.74
CA PHE A 111 -6.26 -14.17 5.96
C PHE A 111 -4.90 -14.78 5.61
N TYR A 112 -4.08 -14.02 4.88
CA TYR A 112 -2.73 -14.45 4.54
C TYR A 112 -1.69 -13.43 4.98
N GLY A 113 -0.62 -13.93 5.56
CA GLY A 113 0.56 -13.15 5.89
C GLY A 113 1.60 -13.19 4.78
N CYS A 114 2.50 -12.20 4.74
CA CYS A 114 3.66 -12.22 3.88
C CYS A 114 4.90 -11.63 4.58
N THR A 115 6.01 -12.37 4.57
CA THR A 115 7.31 -11.99 5.17
C THR A 115 8.42 -11.75 4.15
N LEU A 116 8.13 -11.78 2.84
CA LEU A 116 9.13 -11.55 1.77
C LEU A 116 10.01 -10.32 2.00
N CYS A 117 9.39 -9.25 2.50
CA CYS A 117 10.05 -7.96 2.69
C CYS A 117 10.81 -7.83 4.02
N GLN A 118 10.79 -8.85 4.89
CA GLN A 118 11.55 -8.82 6.15
C GLN A 118 13.07 -8.81 5.95
N SER A 119 13.54 -9.15 4.75
CA SER A 119 14.95 -9.01 4.34
C SER A 119 15.47 -7.57 4.44
N PHE A 120 14.60 -6.56 4.33
CA PHE A 120 14.96 -5.13 4.43
C PHE A 120 14.13 -4.35 5.46
N ALA A 121 12.98 -4.88 5.90
CA ALA A 121 12.16 -4.33 6.97
C ALA A 121 11.83 -5.43 8.00
N PRO A 122 12.76 -5.77 8.93
CA PRO A 122 12.67 -7.00 9.72
C PRO A 122 11.42 -7.15 10.59
N THR A 123 10.85 -6.04 11.05
CA THR A 123 9.64 -6.02 11.90
C THR A 123 8.35 -5.92 11.08
N ASN A 124 8.44 -5.78 9.75
CA ASN A 124 7.26 -5.66 8.89
C ASN A 124 6.44 -6.94 8.90
N VAL A 125 5.13 -6.77 9.02
CA VAL A 125 4.15 -7.85 8.88
C VAL A 125 3.11 -7.38 7.87
N CYS A 126 3.08 -8.02 6.70
CA CYS A 126 2.02 -7.81 5.73
C CYS A 126 0.88 -8.79 5.99
N VAL A 127 -0.33 -8.27 6.16
CA VAL A 127 -1.58 -9.01 6.26
C VAL A 127 -2.43 -8.68 5.03
N VAL A 128 -2.85 -9.72 4.33
CA VAL A 128 -3.63 -9.65 3.09
C VAL A 128 -4.98 -10.27 3.35
N SER A 129 -6.02 -9.47 3.16
CA SER A 129 -7.42 -9.88 3.27
C SER A 129 -8.13 -9.63 1.93
N PRO A 130 -9.36 -10.13 1.74
CA PRO A 130 -10.14 -9.81 0.55
C PRO A 130 -10.34 -8.29 0.36
N ASP A 131 -10.63 -7.56 1.44
CA ASP A 131 -10.81 -6.10 1.39
C ASP A 131 -9.51 -5.30 1.56
N ARG A 132 -8.34 -5.95 1.74
CA ARG A 132 -7.04 -5.27 1.82
C ARG A 132 -5.95 -6.07 1.11
N ILE A 133 -5.69 -5.65 -0.14
CA ILE A 133 -4.54 -6.14 -0.91
C ILE A 133 -3.22 -5.78 -0.19
N SER A 134 -2.18 -6.58 -0.44
CA SER A 134 -0.83 -6.25 0.01
C SER A 134 -0.40 -4.85 -0.45
N LEU A 135 0.41 -4.18 0.37
CA LEU A 135 0.91 -2.84 0.07
C LEU A 135 1.68 -2.76 -1.27
N CYS A 136 2.26 -3.87 -1.74
CA CYS A 136 2.99 -3.90 -3.00
C CYS A 136 2.09 -3.98 -4.23
N GLY A 137 0.77 -4.16 -4.06
CA GLY A 137 -0.22 -4.31 -5.13
C GLY A 137 -0.21 -5.68 -5.83
N ALA A 138 0.76 -6.55 -5.52
CA ALA A 138 1.03 -7.77 -6.29
C ALA A 138 0.47 -9.06 -5.67
N ILE A 139 -0.03 -9.00 -4.43
CA ILE A 139 -0.56 -10.16 -3.71
C ILE A 139 -1.94 -9.81 -3.17
N ASN A 140 -2.98 -10.42 -3.74
CA ASN A 140 -4.33 -10.44 -3.18
C ASN A 140 -4.56 -11.71 -2.33
N TRP A 141 -5.76 -11.86 -1.78
CA TRP A 141 -6.11 -12.99 -0.92
C TRP A 141 -5.98 -14.36 -1.61
N PHE A 142 -6.41 -14.48 -2.88
CA PHE A 142 -6.27 -15.72 -3.64
C PHE A 142 -4.81 -16.06 -3.93
N ASP A 143 -3.98 -15.06 -4.19
CA ASP A 143 -2.54 -15.24 -4.39
C ASP A 143 -1.86 -15.74 -3.11
N GLY A 144 -2.25 -15.17 -1.95
CA GLY A 144 -1.80 -15.64 -0.64
C GLY A 144 -2.17 -17.11 -0.40
N ARG A 145 -3.43 -17.47 -0.70
CA ARG A 145 -3.92 -18.86 -0.62
C ARG A 145 -3.13 -19.80 -1.52
N ALA A 146 -2.94 -19.42 -2.78
CA ALA A 146 -2.25 -20.25 -3.75
C ALA A 146 -0.77 -20.43 -3.37
N ALA A 147 -0.10 -19.37 -2.91
CA ALA A 147 1.28 -19.40 -2.43
C ALA A 147 1.44 -20.32 -1.21
N ALA A 148 0.63 -20.13 -0.16
CA ALA A 148 0.69 -20.93 1.06
C ALA A 148 0.37 -22.42 0.83
N LYS A 149 -0.46 -22.73 -0.17
CA LYS A 149 -0.77 -24.12 -0.57
C LYS A 149 0.40 -24.79 -1.29
N VAL A 150 1.08 -24.07 -2.18
CA VAL A 150 2.16 -24.63 -3.01
C VAL A 150 3.48 -24.69 -2.26
N ASP A 151 3.74 -23.72 -1.39
CA ASP A 151 4.94 -23.67 -0.56
C ASP A 151 4.57 -23.36 0.90
N PRO A 152 4.16 -24.37 1.69
CA PRO A 152 3.71 -24.19 3.07
C PRO A 152 4.79 -23.68 4.03
N GLU A 153 6.06 -23.87 3.69
CA GLU A 153 7.22 -23.34 4.45
C GLU A 153 7.69 -21.99 3.89
N GLY A 154 7.00 -21.49 2.87
CA GLY A 154 7.31 -20.27 2.18
C GLY A 154 6.98 -19.00 2.98
N PRO A 155 7.27 -17.83 2.39
CA PRO A 155 7.09 -16.55 3.04
C PRO A 155 5.63 -16.07 3.10
N GLN A 156 4.72 -16.73 2.38
CA GLN A 156 3.28 -16.51 2.48
C GLN A 156 2.63 -17.66 3.24
N PHE A 157 1.86 -17.33 4.27
CA PHE A 157 1.30 -18.30 5.20
C PHE A 157 -0.11 -17.90 5.61
N GLU A 158 -0.90 -18.89 6.01
CA GLU A 158 -2.26 -18.67 6.51
C GLU A 158 -2.25 -18.00 7.89
N ILE A 159 -3.17 -17.07 8.09
CA ILE A 159 -3.47 -16.44 9.37
C ILE A 159 -4.92 -16.77 9.70
N ALA A 160 -5.14 -17.59 10.73
CA ALA A 160 -6.48 -17.74 11.30
C ALA A 160 -6.95 -16.38 11.87
N LYS A 161 -8.15 -15.92 11.51
CA LYS A 161 -8.66 -14.61 11.96
C LYS A 161 -8.76 -14.55 13.49
N GLY A 162 -9.21 -15.63 14.12
CA GLY A 162 -9.57 -15.61 15.54
C GLY A 162 -10.77 -14.70 15.80
N ASP A 163 -10.91 -14.23 17.04
CA ASP A 163 -12.03 -13.36 17.43
C ASP A 163 -11.95 -12.01 16.71
N LEU A 164 -13.09 -11.57 16.15
CA LEU A 164 -13.26 -10.20 15.68
C LEU A 164 -13.39 -9.28 16.89
N LEU A 165 -12.43 -8.37 17.06
CA LEU A 165 -12.39 -7.43 18.18
C LEU A 165 -13.05 -6.09 17.82
N ASP A 166 -12.90 -5.66 16.57
CA ASP A 166 -13.51 -4.43 16.06
C ASP A 166 -13.71 -4.50 14.54
N ALA A 167 -14.98 -4.51 14.11
CA ALA A 167 -15.38 -4.60 12.70
C ALA A 167 -15.02 -3.35 11.89
N VAL A 168 -15.01 -2.18 12.51
CA VAL A 168 -14.78 -0.89 11.82
C VAL A 168 -13.30 -0.76 11.50
N THR A 169 -12.44 -1.02 12.48
CA THR A 169 -10.98 -0.95 12.30
C THR A 169 -10.39 -2.21 11.67
N GLY A 170 -11.16 -3.30 11.60
CA GLY A 170 -10.67 -4.61 11.15
C GLY A 170 -9.64 -5.19 12.12
N GLU A 171 -9.90 -5.10 13.43
CA GLU A 171 -9.05 -5.71 14.46
C GLU A 171 -9.47 -7.15 14.72
N TYR A 172 -8.52 -8.07 14.58
CA TYR A 172 -8.73 -9.50 14.77
C TYR A 172 -7.66 -10.07 15.72
N ALA A 173 -8.07 -10.90 16.67
CA ALA A 173 -7.15 -11.46 17.67
C ALA A 173 -6.00 -12.25 17.03
N GLY A 174 -6.28 -13.08 16.02
CA GLY A 174 -5.25 -13.86 15.32
C GLY A 174 -4.30 -13.01 14.49
N VAL A 175 -4.76 -11.87 13.97
CA VAL A 175 -3.89 -10.89 13.32
C VAL A 175 -2.94 -10.24 14.33
N ASN A 176 -3.44 -9.90 15.52
CA ASN A 176 -2.63 -9.34 16.61
C ASN A 176 -1.55 -10.32 17.09
N ASP A 177 -1.89 -11.61 17.23
CA ASP A 177 -0.92 -12.64 17.61
C ASP A 177 0.22 -12.76 16.59
N ILE A 178 -0.11 -12.74 15.30
CA ILE A 178 0.88 -12.77 14.23
C ILE A 178 1.71 -11.49 14.17
N ALA A 179 1.07 -10.33 14.34
CA ALA A 179 1.72 -9.02 14.41
C ALA A 179 2.81 -9.02 15.49
N LYS A 180 2.46 -9.40 16.71
CA LYS A 180 3.40 -9.48 17.84
C LYS A 180 4.52 -10.48 17.59
N LYS A 181 4.18 -11.67 17.10
CA LYS A 181 5.14 -12.76 16.86
C LYS A 181 6.17 -12.38 15.80
N LEU A 182 5.73 -11.88 14.65
CA LEU A 182 6.60 -11.65 13.49
C LEU A 182 7.29 -10.29 13.51
N SER A 183 6.79 -9.34 14.30
CA SER A 183 7.48 -8.06 14.55
C SER A 183 8.54 -8.16 15.66
N SER A 184 8.73 -9.35 16.26
CA SER A 184 9.57 -9.53 17.46
C SER A 184 9.13 -8.67 18.65
N GLY A 185 7.84 -8.38 18.76
CA GLY A 185 7.25 -7.57 19.82
C GLY A 185 7.40 -6.06 19.65
N GLU A 186 7.80 -5.57 18.47
CA GLU A 186 7.85 -4.12 18.18
C GLU A 186 6.46 -3.47 18.28
N PHE A 187 5.41 -4.21 17.92
CA PHE A 187 4.01 -3.80 18.09
C PHE A 187 3.12 -5.02 18.35
N ASP A 188 2.02 -4.79 19.07
CA ASP A 188 1.15 -5.85 19.58
C ASP A 188 -0.07 -6.14 18.69
N LYS A 189 -0.43 -5.23 17.79
CA LYS A 189 -1.68 -5.30 17.02
C LYS A 189 -1.59 -4.62 15.67
N ILE A 190 -2.44 -5.03 14.73
CA ILE A 190 -2.64 -4.37 13.44
C ILE A 190 -4.14 -4.19 13.23
N LYS A 191 -4.56 -2.96 12.92
CA LYS A 191 -5.92 -2.63 12.48
C LYS A 191 -5.95 -2.49 10.97
N LEU A 192 -6.63 -3.42 10.30
CA LEU A 192 -6.59 -3.55 8.84
C LEU A 192 -7.21 -2.38 8.10
N HIS A 193 -8.08 -1.58 8.69
CA HIS A 193 -8.79 -0.50 7.98
C HIS A 193 -8.66 0.85 8.69
N SER A 194 -7.55 1.03 9.40
CA SER A 194 -7.20 2.23 10.13
C SER A 194 -5.90 2.85 9.60
N PHE A 195 -5.87 4.18 9.57
CA PHE A 195 -4.73 5.03 9.25
C PHE A 195 -4.09 5.58 10.52
N PHE A 196 -4.88 5.91 11.55
CA PHE A 196 -4.39 6.54 12.78
C PHE A 196 -4.18 5.57 13.94
N ASP A 197 -5.12 4.66 14.17
CA ASP A 197 -5.03 3.69 15.27
C ASP A 197 -4.38 2.40 14.81
N SER A 198 -3.17 2.12 15.33
CA SER A 198 -2.42 0.88 15.11
C SER A 198 -2.36 0.48 13.63
N PRO A 199 -1.92 1.40 12.74
CA PRO A 199 -1.98 1.18 11.31
C PRO A 199 -1.13 -0.01 10.92
N HIS A 200 -1.49 -0.61 9.79
CA HIS A 200 -0.68 -1.65 9.18
C HIS A 200 0.74 -1.13 8.85
N THR A 201 1.78 -1.91 9.14
CA THR A 201 3.17 -1.52 8.85
C THR A 201 3.49 -1.44 7.36
N SER A 202 4.54 -0.70 7.00
CA SER A 202 5.01 -0.58 5.63
C SER A 202 6.47 -0.99 5.49
N CYS A 203 6.78 -1.84 4.51
CA CYS A 203 8.16 -2.25 4.26
C CYS A 203 8.92 -1.20 3.43
N GLY A 204 8.66 -1.13 2.13
CA GLY A 204 9.36 -0.22 1.21
C GLY A 204 8.96 -0.36 -0.26
N CYS A 205 8.21 -1.41 -0.62
CA CYS A 205 7.72 -1.64 -1.97
C CYS A 205 6.26 -1.21 -2.19
N PHE A 206 5.71 -0.36 -1.31
CA PHE A 206 4.37 0.21 -1.50
C PHE A 206 4.28 1.03 -2.78
N GLU A 207 3.12 1.00 -3.42
CA GLU A 207 2.88 1.76 -4.66
C GLU A 207 2.55 3.22 -4.37
N VAL A 208 1.84 3.46 -3.25
CA VAL A 208 1.35 4.77 -2.83
C VAL A 208 1.63 4.98 -1.35
N VAL A 209 1.94 6.22 -0.96
CA VAL A 209 2.04 6.67 0.44
C VAL A 209 0.93 7.65 0.74
N GLY A 210 0.14 7.36 1.76
CA GLY A 210 -0.74 8.32 2.40
C GLY A 210 0.03 9.11 3.46
N PHE A 211 -0.23 10.40 3.56
CA PHE A 211 0.35 11.29 4.56
C PHE A 211 -0.74 12.20 5.13
N TYR A 212 -0.76 12.33 6.45
CA TYR A 212 -1.69 13.22 7.13
C TYR A 212 -1.27 14.68 7.01
N ILE A 213 -2.23 15.57 6.83
CA ILE A 213 -2.08 17.02 6.73
C ILE A 213 -2.95 17.64 7.84
N PRO A 214 -2.37 17.91 9.03
CA PRO A 214 -3.12 18.39 10.19
C PRO A 214 -3.91 19.67 9.93
N GLU A 215 -3.36 20.62 9.17
CA GLU A 215 -3.92 21.96 8.95
C GLU A 215 -5.24 21.97 8.16
N VAL A 216 -5.55 20.84 7.51
CA VAL A 216 -6.81 20.60 6.79
C VAL A 216 -7.50 19.33 7.26
N ASP A 217 -7.02 18.75 8.37
CA ASP A 217 -7.50 17.49 8.94
C ASP A 217 -7.72 16.41 7.87
N GLY A 218 -6.77 16.30 6.92
CA GLY A 218 -6.96 15.53 5.68
C GLY A 218 -5.79 14.60 5.38
N ILE A 219 -6.00 13.65 4.47
CA ILE A 219 -4.98 12.72 4.01
C ILE A 219 -4.70 12.97 2.54
N GLY A 220 -3.45 13.29 2.22
CA GLY A 220 -2.96 13.28 0.83
C GLY A 220 -2.38 11.91 0.49
N TRP A 221 -2.41 11.52 -0.78
CA TRP A 221 -1.78 10.28 -1.25
C TRP A 221 -0.89 10.52 -2.46
N VAL A 222 0.33 10.01 -2.42
CA VAL A 222 1.34 10.20 -3.48
C VAL A 222 1.83 8.85 -3.96
N ASP A 223 1.76 8.59 -5.26
CA ASP A 223 2.32 7.39 -5.87
C ASP A 223 3.82 7.52 -6.14
N ARG A 224 4.49 6.38 -6.30
CA ARG A 224 5.94 6.31 -6.49
C ARG A 224 6.45 7.04 -7.74
N GLU A 225 5.62 7.22 -8.77
CA GLU A 225 6.04 7.84 -10.02
C GLU A 225 6.02 9.37 -9.94
N TYR A 226 5.26 9.94 -9.00
CA TYR A 226 5.20 11.38 -8.79
C TYR A 226 6.56 11.97 -8.40
N GLN A 227 7.05 12.92 -9.21
CA GLN A 227 8.36 13.58 -9.01
C GLN A 227 8.23 15.00 -8.45
N GLY A 228 7.01 15.48 -8.19
CA GLY A 228 6.77 16.80 -7.63
C GLY A 228 6.82 16.84 -6.10
N MET A 229 6.44 17.99 -5.55
CA MET A 229 6.25 18.18 -4.11
C MET A 229 4.75 18.14 -3.80
N ALA A 230 4.39 17.45 -2.72
CA ALA A 230 3.04 17.53 -2.17
C ALA A 230 2.84 18.86 -1.41
N PRO A 231 1.60 19.22 -1.03
CA PRO A 231 1.30 20.49 -0.37
C PRO A 231 2.06 20.73 0.95
N ASN A 232 2.50 19.67 1.62
CA ASN A 232 3.34 19.74 2.82
C ASN A 232 4.84 19.96 2.52
N GLY A 233 5.21 20.21 1.26
CA GLY A 233 6.56 20.56 0.84
C GLY A 233 7.54 19.39 0.74
N ILE A 234 7.08 18.14 0.88
CA ILE A 234 7.94 16.95 0.75
C ILE A 234 7.53 16.10 -0.46
N GLY A 235 8.52 15.48 -1.10
CA GLY A 235 8.33 14.57 -2.22
C GLY A 235 8.26 13.10 -1.78
N PHE A 236 7.86 12.22 -2.70
CA PHE A 236 7.66 10.79 -2.42
C PHE A 236 8.86 10.12 -1.74
N SER A 237 10.09 10.37 -2.17
CA SER A 237 11.28 9.72 -1.60
C SER A 237 11.47 10.01 -0.11
N THR A 238 11.16 11.24 0.32
CA THR A 238 11.26 11.64 1.73
C THR A 238 10.15 10.98 2.55
N MET A 239 8.90 11.01 2.05
CA MET A 239 7.77 10.33 2.68
C MET A 239 8.00 8.82 2.80
N ALA A 240 8.54 8.19 1.76
CA ALA A 240 8.84 6.77 1.75
C ALA A 240 9.87 6.39 2.83
N GLY A 241 10.86 7.26 3.07
CA GLY A 241 11.83 7.09 4.16
C GLY A 241 11.22 7.19 5.56
N GLN A 242 10.13 7.95 5.72
CA GLN A 242 9.40 8.08 6.98
C GLN A 242 8.38 6.95 7.19
N THR A 243 7.82 6.43 6.10
CA THR A 243 6.74 5.42 6.11
C THR A 243 7.28 4.00 6.25
N GLY A 244 8.40 3.70 5.58
CA GLY A 244 8.95 2.36 5.49
C GLY A 244 9.64 1.85 6.77
N GLY A 245 10.22 0.64 6.66
CA GLY A 245 11.04 0.05 7.73
C GLY A 245 10.29 -0.88 8.68
N GLY A 246 9.01 -1.18 8.42
CA GLY A 246 8.26 -2.18 9.18
C GLY A 246 7.79 -1.70 10.56
N LYS A 247 7.58 -0.39 10.70
CA LYS A 247 7.09 0.24 11.94
C LYS A 247 5.66 0.72 11.75
N GLN A 248 4.94 0.92 12.87
CA GLN A 248 3.67 1.62 12.87
C GLN A 248 3.93 3.13 12.99
N ILE A 249 3.73 3.84 11.90
CA ILE A 249 3.97 5.28 11.82
C ILE A 249 2.62 5.97 11.68
N VAL A 250 2.12 6.54 12.78
CA VAL A 250 0.88 7.32 12.75
C VAL A 250 1.12 8.55 11.87
N GLY A 251 0.20 8.82 10.95
CA GLY A 251 0.33 9.92 9.98
C GLY A 251 0.92 9.51 8.63
N PHE A 252 1.44 8.28 8.48
CA PHE A 252 1.97 7.78 7.21
C PHE A 252 1.60 6.31 6.96
N LEU A 253 1.10 6.00 5.77
CA LEU A 253 0.68 4.64 5.43
C LEU A 253 1.01 4.27 3.98
N GLY A 254 1.81 3.22 3.78
CA GLY A 254 2.07 2.63 2.47
C GLY A 254 0.98 1.64 2.07
N ILE A 255 0.44 1.76 0.86
CA ILE A 255 -0.60 0.89 0.31
C ILE A 255 -0.35 0.51 -1.16
N GLY A 256 -1.05 -0.53 -1.61
CA GLY A 256 -1.17 -0.85 -3.03
C GLY A 256 -2.34 -0.10 -3.65
N VAL A 257 -2.26 0.20 -4.95
CA VAL A 257 -3.26 1.01 -5.66
C VAL A 257 -4.67 0.39 -5.57
N ASN A 258 -4.76 -0.94 -5.63
CA ASN A 258 -6.06 -1.62 -5.58
C ASN A 258 -6.78 -1.50 -4.23
N TYR A 259 -6.12 -1.02 -3.16
CA TYR A 259 -6.80 -0.78 -1.89
C TYR A 259 -7.79 0.40 -1.97
N PHE A 260 -7.59 1.37 -2.88
CA PHE A 260 -8.55 2.46 -3.10
C PHE A 260 -9.94 1.97 -3.57
N TYR A 261 -9.98 0.80 -4.22
CA TYR A 261 -11.21 0.17 -4.71
C TYR A 261 -11.94 -0.64 -3.63
N SER A 262 -11.33 -0.79 -2.46
CA SER A 262 -11.93 -1.53 -1.34
C SER A 262 -13.08 -0.74 -0.72
N PRO A 263 -14.22 -1.37 -0.39
CA PRO A 263 -15.25 -0.74 0.41
C PRO A 263 -14.78 -0.40 1.83
N LYS A 264 -13.70 -1.03 2.31
CA LYS A 264 -13.10 -0.79 3.62
C LYS A 264 -11.86 0.10 3.59
N PHE A 265 -11.61 0.79 2.48
CA PHE A 265 -10.51 1.72 2.36
C PHE A 265 -10.52 2.74 3.51
N ILE A 266 -9.58 2.61 4.46
CA ILE A 266 -9.44 3.42 5.69
C ILE A 266 -10.79 3.79 6.34
N GLN A 267 -11.72 2.83 6.38
CA GLN A 267 -13.11 3.10 6.77
C GLN A 267 -13.23 3.62 8.21
N ALA A 268 -12.29 3.22 9.09
CA ALA A 268 -12.27 3.67 10.47
C ALA A 268 -11.97 5.17 10.60
N ASP A 269 -11.31 5.74 9.61
CA ASP A 269 -10.90 7.14 9.62
C ASP A 269 -11.81 8.02 8.76
N GLY A 270 -12.84 7.46 8.12
CA GLY A 270 -13.79 8.19 7.27
C GLY A 270 -13.63 7.93 5.76
N GLY A 271 -12.78 7.00 5.36
CA GLY A 271 -12.69 6.55 3.98
C GLY A 271 -12.31 7.66 2.99
N TRP A 272 -12.97 7.65 1.83
CA TRP A 272 -12.77 8.66 0.80
C TRP A 272 -13.02 10.10 1.26
N ASN A 273 -13.84 10.32 2.30
CA ASN A 273 -14.11 11.67 2.82
C ASN A 273 -12.88 12.33 3.48
N ARG A 274 -11.82 11.55 3.75
CA ARG A 274 -10.53 12.06 4.24
C ARG A 274 -9.52 12.35 3.14
N VAL A 275 -9.77 11.93 1.90
CA VAL A 275 -8.81 12.09 0.81
C VAL A 275 -8.90 13.51 0.28
N VAL A 276 -7.91 14.35 0.58
CA VAL A 276 -7.96 15.78 0.22
C VAL A 276 -7.08 16.14 -0.97
N TRP A 277 -6.06 15.31 -1.27
CA TRP A 277 -5.09 15.60 -2.32
C TRP A 277 -4.53 14.34 -2.98
N LEU A 278 -4.44 14.36 -4.31
CA LEU A 278 -3.87 13.29 -5.15
C LEU A 278 -3.10 13.91 -6.33
N PRO A 279 -1.94 13.37 -6.74
CA PRO A 279 -1.39 13.68 -8.05
C PRO A 279 -2.40 13.41 -9.15
N SER A 280 -2.48 14.29 -10.15
CA SER A 280 -3.46 14.22 -11.25
C SER A 280 -3.43 12.85 -11.96
N LYS A 281 -2.23 12.32 -12.22
CA LYS A 281 -2.05 10.99 -12.81
C LYS A 281 -2.55 9.84 -11.93
N LEU A 282 -2.33 9.93 -10.62
CA LEU A 282 -2.86 8.93 -9.68
C LEU A 282 -4.39 9.01 -9.65
N LYS A 283 -4.94 10.22 -9.60
CA LYS A 283 -6.38 10.48 -9.64
C LYS A 283 -7.03 9.92 -10.91
N GLU A 284 -6.40 10.10 -12.07
CA GLU A 284 -6.83 9.49 -13.34
C GLU A 284 -6.77 7.96 -13.30
N LYS A 285 -5.69 7.39 -12.75
CA LYS A 285 -5.48 5.93 -12.63
C LYS A 285 -6.53 5.25 -11.75
N ILE A 286 -7.04 5.94 -10.73
CA ILE A 286 -8.02 5.41 -9.78
C ILE A 286 -9.41 6.05 -9.93
N ASP A 287 -9.69 6.72 -11.05
CA ASP A 287 -10.92 7.49 -11.26
C ASP A 287 -12.21 6.67 -11.00
N GLU A 288 -12.18 5.37 -11.32
CA GLU A 288 -13.30 4.47 -11.10
C GLU A 288 -13.56 4.18 -9.61
N ALA A 289 -12.55 4.31 -8.75
CA ALA A 289 -12.67 4.10 -7.31
C ALA A 289 -13.19 5.35 -6.56
N ILE A 290 -12.99 6.54 -7.12
CA ILE A 290 -13.36 7.79 -6.46
C ILE A 290 -14.88 7.98 -6.48
N PRO A 291 -15.55 8.18 -5.32
CA PRO A 291 -16.96 8.50 -5.26
C PRO A 291 -17.30 9.71 -6.14
N ALA A 292 -18.39 9.61 -6.91
CA ALA A 292 -18.74 10.60 -7.94
C ALA A 292 -18.92 12.03 -7.37
N ASP A 293 -19.40 12.14 -6.14
CA ASP A 293 -19.60 13.39 -5.41
C ASP A 293 -18.31 14.02 -4.86
N LEU A 294 -17.20 13.27 -4.86
CA LEU A 294 -15.89 13.72 -4.39
C LEU A 294 -14.90 14.02 -5.53
N LYS A 295 -15.15 13.55 -6.75
CA LYS A 295 -14.22 13.71 -7.89
C LYS A 295 -13.74 15.14 -8.08
N ASP A 296 -14.64 16.12 -8.00
CA ASP A 296 -14.30 17.54 -8.18
C ASP A 296 -13.88 18.25 -6.89
N LYS A 297 -13.84 17.53 -5.76
CA LYS A 297 -13.52 18.07 -4.42
C LYS A 297 -12.14 17.67 -3.92
N ILE A 298 -11.48 16.72 -4.56
CA ILE A 298 -10.12 16.30 -4.24
C ILE A 298 -9.13 17.12 -5.08
N ALA A 299 -8.26 17.87 -4.42
CA ALA A 299 -7.26 18.70 -5.09
C ALA A 299 -6.16 17.87 -5.77
N THR A 300 -5.51 18.46 -6.76
CA THR A 300 -4.30 17.94 -7.39
C THR A 300 -3.17 18.96 -7.31
N GLU A 301 -1.98 18.59 -7.80
CA GLU A 301 -0.85 19.51 -7.95
C GLU A 301 -1.15 20.71 -8.87
N ASN A 302 -2.22 20.64 -9.68
CA ASN A 302 -2.65 21.76 -10.53
C ASN A 302 -3.60 22.73 -9.80
N ASP A 303 -4.21 22.29 -8.69
CA ASP A 303 -5.19 23.06 -7.92
C ASP A 303 -4.55 23.69 -6.67
N ALA A 304 -3.67 22.94 -6.00
CA ALA A 304 -3.01 23.34 -4.77
C ALA A 304 -1.58 22.80 -4.70
N SER A 305 -0.62 23.70 -4.52
CA SER A 305 0.81 23.40 -4.37
C SER A 305 1.33 23.52 -2.94
N ASP A 306 0.51 24.07 -2.04
CA ASP A 306 0.84 24.33 -0.65
C ASP A 306 -0.42 24.22 0.24
N ILE A 307 -0.22 24.25 1.56
CA ILE A 307 -1.29 24.07 2.54
C ILE A 307 -2.34 25.18 2.44
N GLU A 308 -1.94 26.43 2.21
CA GLU A 308 -2.87 27.56 2.14
C GLU A 308 -3.80 27.44 0.93
N SER A 309 -3.25 27.16 -0.26
CA SER A 309 -4.03 26.90 -1.48
C SER A 309 -4.91 25.65 -1.35
N LEU A 310 -4.42 24.60 -0.68
CA LEU A 310 -5.22 23.39 -0.40
C LEU A 310 -6.42 23.73 0.49
N LYS A 311 -6.21 24.42 1.60
CA LYS A 311 -7.29 24.81 2.52
C LYS A 311 -8.36 25.63 1.81
N ALA A 312 -7.95 26.61 1.01
CA ALA A 312 -8.86 27.45 0.23
C ALA A 312 -9.67 26.63 -0.81
N PHE A 313 -9.03 25.71 -1.52
CA PHE A 313 -9.69 24.82 -2.48
C PHE A 313 -10.75 23.93 -1.80
N LEU A 314 -10.41 23.31 -0.67
CA LEU A 314 -11.33 22.42 0.05
C LEU A 314 -12.58 23.16 0.54
N GLN A 315 -12.42 24.41 1.02
CA GLN A 315 -13.54 25.29 1.38
C GLN A 315 -14.40 25.64 0.17
N GLU A 316 -13.79 26.09 -0.93
CA GLU A 316 -14.51 26.45 -2.16
C GLU A 316 -15.34 25.27 -2.69
N LYS A 317 -14.75 24.07 -2.70
CA LYS A 317 -15.40 22.84 -3.19
C LYS A 317 -16.33 22.18 -2.18
N ASN A 318 -16.45 22.72 -0.97
CA ASN A 318 -17.21 22.13 0.14
C ASN A 318 -16.85 20.64 0.31
N HIS A 319 -15.55 20.37 0.46
CA HIS A 319 -15.05 19.04 0.74
C HIS A 319 -15.60 18.55 2.09
N PRO A 320 -15.99 17.26 2.26
CA PRO A 320 -16.55 16.76 3.52
C PRO A 320 -15.71 17.05 4.76
N VAL A 321 -14.38 17.04 4.61
CA VAL A 321 -13.44 17.37 5.70
C VAL A 321 -13.64 18.77 6.29
N VAL A 322 -14.20 19.73 5.53
CA VAL A 322 -14.41 21.09 6.04
C VAL A 322 -15.40 21.09 7.23
N ALA A 323 -16.31 20.11 7.28
CA ALA A 323 -17.23 19.97 8.40
C ALA A 323 -16.53 19.52 9.69
N THR A 324 -15.38 18.84 9.61
CA THR A 324 -14.64 18.43 10.82
C THR A 324 -13.87 19.59 11.44
N TRP A 325 -13.52 20.62 10.65
CA TRP A 325 -12.83 21.80 11.16
C TRP A 325 -13.71 22.61 12.12
N ALA A 326 -14.99 22.74 11.80
CA ALA A 326 -15.94 23.43 12.67
C ALA A 326 -16.11 22.71 14.03
N ALA A 327 -16.11 21.38 14.02
CA ALA A 327 -16.16 20.59 15.25
C ALA A 327 -14.86 20.73 16.07
N ALA A 328 -13.71 20.81 15.42
CA ALA A 328 -12.43 21.04 16.09
C ALA A 328 -12.34 22.46 16.69
N GLU A 329 -12.85 23.47 16.00
CA GLU A 329 -12.95 24.84 16.53
C GLU A 329 -13.90 24.91 17.75
N GLU A 330 -15.03 24.18 17.72
CA GLU A 330 -15.93 24.07 18.88
C GLU A 330 -15.29 23.32 20.07
N GLU A 331 -14.54 22.23 19.83
CA GLU A 331 -13.81 21.50 20.89
C GLU A 331 -12.66 22.34 21.49
N GLU A 332 -11.90 23.09 20.68
CA GLU A 332 -10.86 23.99 21.17
C GLU A 332 -11.45 25.14 22.03
N GLU A 333 -12.60 25.70 21.64
CA GLU A 333 -13.31 26.70 22.45
C GLU A 333 -13.81 26.12 23.79
N GLU A 334 -14.32 24.88 23.81
CA GLU A 334 -14.73 24.20 25.05
C GLU A 334 -13.53 23.89 25.96
N GLU A 335 -12.39 23.45 25.43
CA GLU A 335 -11.17 23.21 26.20
C GLU A 335 -10.58 24.50 26.78
N GLU A 336 -10.57 25.61 26.01
CA GLU A 336 -10.14 26.93 26.51
C GLU A 336 -11.08 27.45 27.61
N GLU A 337 -12.39 27.27 27.50
CA GLU A 337 -13.36 27.62 28.56
C GLU A 337 -13.14 26.77 29.83
N GLU A 338 -12.91 25.46 29.69
CA GLU A 338 -12.60 24.59 30.83
C GLU A 338 -11.28 24.97 31.51
N GLU A 339 -10.25 25.33 30.74
CA GLU A 339 -8.95 25.77 31.27
C GLU A 339 -9.08 27.14 31.96
N GLU A 340 -9.83 28.10 31.41
CA GLU A 340 -10.13 29.37 32.06
C GLU A 340 -10.90 29.18 33.38
N VAL A 341 -11.89 28.29 33.41
CA VAL A 341 -12.64 27.96 34.64
C VAL A 341 -11.73 27.30 35.68
N ALA A 342 -10.82 26.41 35.27
CA ALA A 342 -9.85 25.78 36.16
C ALA A 342 -8.83 26.77 36.74
N VAL A 343 -8.35 27.72 35.93
CA VAL A 343 -7.45 28.79 36.37
C VAL A 343 -8.16 29.78 37.30
N ALA A 344 -9.42 30.11 37.04
CA ALA A 344 -10.23 30.97 37.91
C ALA A 344 -10.59 30.30 39.26
N ALA A 345 -10.65 28.96 39.31
CA ALA A 345 -10.89 28.19 40.53
C ALA A 345 -9.63 27.94 41.37
N ALA A 346 -8.44 28.27 40.86
CA ALA A 346 -7.18 28.10 41.57
C ALA A 346 -7.14 29.04 42.81
N PRO A 347 -6.90 28.53 44.03
CA PRO A 347 -6.88 29.37 45.23
C PRO A 347 -5.73 30.37 45.14
N MET A 348 -6.03 31.67 45.29
CA MET A 348 -5.01 32.70 45.48
C MET A 348 -4.18 32.36 46.73
N MET A 349 -2.98 31.80 46.54
CA MET A 349 -1.98 31.73 47.59
C MET A 349 -1.52 33.17 47.86
N MET A 350 -2.10 33.79 48.89
CA MET A 350 -1.62 35.05 49.43
C MET A 350 -0.26 34.86 50.14
N PRO A 351 0.63 35.87 50.07
CA PRO A 351 2.05 35.77 50.42
C PRO A 351 2.35 35.53 51.91
#